data_AF-A0A2N0B2X3-F1
#
_entry.id   AF-A0A2N0B2X3-F1
#
_cell.length_a   1.000
_cell.length_b   1.000
_cell.length_c   1.000
_cell.angle_alpha   90.00
_cell.angle_beta   90.00
_cell.angle_gamma   90.00
#
_symmetry.space_group_name_H-M   'P 1'
#
loop_
_entity.id
_entity.type
_entity.pdbx_description
1 polymer ?
#
loop_
_entity_poly.entity_id
_entity_poly.type
_entity_poly.pdbx_seq_one_letter_code
_entity_poly.pdbx_strand_id
1 'polypeptide(L)'
;MPGLLASIALIVGFTTQYYGKGKEKNGFEELDDPHKKSIRLVAVIFAVFAAVIGVLSIKQPILTDRNLLVAAPAIYFLVVTGFSRFTVYRGNRLKTVLIGISLISLYYYSRHYYKPFKEQWRESSQFIISTILESPSEYTVYCSSHSYNLEYFLKTAGITAISPGIYSKEEAERFISDPKRKKLVVLETSWKHLDSDELNALFPQNRFDREDRLFYGMRVVMIRKK
;
A
#
# COMPACT_ATOMS: atom_id res chain seq x y z
N MET A 1 8.37 -0.01 9.73
CA MET A 1 9.01 -1.34 9.82
C MET A 1 8.48 -2.13 11.02
N PRO A 2 7.30 -2.77 10.91
CA PRO A 2 6.69 -3.54 12.02
C PRO A 2 7.24 -4.96 12.14
N GLY A 3 7.61 -5.58 11.02
CA GLY A 3 8.21 -6.92 11.00
C GLY A 3 9.51 -7.01 11.79
N LEU A 4 10.30 -5.93 11.78
CA LEU A 4 11.57 -5.85 12.50
C LEU A 4 11.37 -5.81 14.03
N LEU A 5 10.33 -5.10 14.50
CA LEU A 5 9.95 -5.07 15.92
C LEU A 5 9.34 -6.40 16.40
N ALA A 6 8.54 -7.07 15.57
CA ALA A 6 8.01 -8.40 15.88
C ALA A 6 9.11 -9.47 15.91
N SER A 7 10.07 -9.40 14.97
CA SER A 7 11.26 -10.26 14.97
C SER A 7 12.16 -9.99 16.17
N ILE A 8 12.38 -8.72 16.54
CA ILE A 8 13.13 -8.37 17.76
C ILE A 8 12.38 -8.83 19.01
N ALA A 9 11.06 -8.66 19.11
CA ALA A 9 10.29 -9.12 20.26
C ALA A 9 10.32 -10.65 20.42
N LEU A 10 10.31 -11.39 19.30
CA LEU A 10 10.50 -12.85 19.31
C LEU A 10 11.93 -13.22 19.73
N ILE A 11 12.96 -12.51 19.25
CA ILE A 11 14.37 -12.74 19.63
C ILE A 11 14.62 -12.36 21.10
N VAL A 12 14.02 -11.27 21.59
CA VAL A 12 14.15 -10.79 22.98
C VAL A 12 13.36 -11.69 23.93
N GLY A 13 12.15 -12.11 23.56
CA GLY A 13 11.39 -13.13 24.31
C GLY A 13 12.13 -14.47 24.39
N PHE A 14 12.80 -14.84 23.29
CA PHE A 14 13.63 -16.05 23.23
C PHE A 14 14.89 -15.93 24.11
N THR A 15 15.60 -14.80 24.07
CA THR A 15 16.82 -14.59 24.87
C THR A 15 16.54 -14.39 26.37
N THR A 16 15.45 -13.69 26.74
CA THR A 16 15.08 -13.47 28.14
C THR A 16 14.56 -14.73 28.83
N GLN A 17 13.78 -15.58 28.14
CA GLN A 17 13.43 -16.90 28.70
C GLN A 17 14.61 -17.86 28.79
N TYR A 18 15.59 -17.77 27.88
CA TYR A 18 16.70 -18.72 27.80
C TYR A 18 17.88 -18.36 28.73
N TYR A 19 18.15 -17.06 28.96
CA TYR A 19 19.21 -16.60 29.85
C TYR A 19 18.71 -16.15 31.23
N GLY A 20 17.41 -15.89 31.40
CA GLY A 20 16.85 -15.34 32.64
C GLY A 20 16.60 -16.34 33.78
N LYS A 21 16.75 -17.65 33.57
CA LYS A 21 16.63 -18.66 34.64
C LYS A 21 18.00 -19.13 35.13
N GLY A 22 18.66 -18.25 35.87
CA GLY A 22 19.60 -18.68 36.89
C GLY A 22 18.84 -19.48 37.95
N LYS A 23 19.24 -20.75 38.12
CA LYS A 23 18.96 -21.61 39.30
C LYS A 23 17.48 -21.69 39.74
N GLU A 24 16.67 -22.44 39.01
CA GLU A 24 15.59 -23.17 39.68
C GLU A 24 15.44 -24.55 39.04
N LYS A 25 15.70 -25.58 39.86
CA LYS A 25 15.56 -27.00 39.54
C LYS A 25 14.11 -27.30 39.20
N ASN A 26 13.76 -27.25 37.92
CA ASN A 26 12.58 -27.89 37.37
C ASN A 26 13.02 -28.52 36.06
N GLY A 27 12.84 -29.84 35.92
CA GLY A 27 13.37 -30.70 34.86
C GLY A 27 13.25 -30.17 33.44
N PHE A 28 14.18 -29.30 33.07
CA PHE A 28 14.50 -28.96 31.70
C PHE A 28 15.70 -29.83 31.36
N GLU A 29 15.48 -30.84 30.52
CA GLU A 29 16.60 -31.48 29.82
C GLU A 29 17.38 -30.38 29.11
N GLU A 30 18.63 -30.17 29.54
CA GLU A 30 19.57 -29.35 28.80
C GLU A 30 19.60 -29.86 27.36
N LEU A 31 19.26 -29.00 26.40
CA LEU A 31 19.45 -29.32 25.00
C LEU A 31 20.93 -29.67 24.79
N ASP A 32 21.18 -30.89 24.31
CA ASP A 32 22.51 -31.38 23.95
C ASP A 32 23.25 -30.35 23.08
N ASP A 33 24.55 -30.21 23.30
CA ASP A 33 25.45 -29.29 22.58
C ASP A 33 25.25 -29.26 21.03
N PRO A 34 24.99 -30.38 20.33
CA PRO A 34 24.62 -30.38 18.91
C PRO A 34 23.34 -29.60 18.57
N HIS A 35 22.32 -29.60 19.44
CA HIS A 35 21.10 -28.81 19.22
C HIS A 35 21.37 -27.31 19.34
N LYS A 36 22.17 -26.90 20.34
CA LYS A 36 22.61 -25.50 20.50
C LYS A 36 23.39 -25.01 19.28
N LYS A 37 24.24 -25.87 18.70
CA LYS A 37 24.99 -25.57 17.46
C LYS A 37 24.09 -25.46 16.24
N SER A 38 23.10 -26.34 16.10
CA SER A 38 22.13 -26.29 14.99
C SER A 38 21.26 -25.03 15.02
N ILE A 39 20.84 -24.58 16.20
CA ILE A 39 20.04 -23.35 16.34
C ILE A 39 20.86 -22.12 15.95
N ARG A 40 22.12 -22.04 16.40
CA ARG A 40 23.03 -20.96 15.99
C ARG A 40 23.24 -20.95 14.48
N LEU A 41 23.43 -22.12 13.86
CA LEU A 41 23.60 -22.24 12.42
C LEU A 41 22.36 -21.74 11.66
N VAL A 42 21.16 -22.15 12.06
CA VAL A 42 19.90 -21.68 11.45
C VAL A 42 19.75 -20.17 11.61
N ALA A 43 20.04 -19.62 12.79
CA ALA A 43 19.97 -18.18 13.04
C ALA A 43 20.96 -17.39 12.14
N VAL A 44 22.18 -17.90 11.95
CA VAL A 44 23.17 -17.29 11.06
C VAL A 44 22.71 -17.34 9.60
N ILE A 45 22.19 -18.48 9.14
CA ILE A 45 21.65 -18.63 7.77
C ILE A 45 20.51 -17.63 7.54
N PHE A 46 19.60 -17.49 8.50
CA PHE A 46 18.51 -16.53 8.44
C PHE A 46 18.99 -15.08 8.40
N ALA A 47 19.98 -14.73 9.23
CA ALA A 47 20.53 -13.39 9.27
C ALA A 47 21.22 -13.02 7.95
N VAL A 48 22.01 -13.94 7.38
CA VAL A 48 22.67 -13.75 6.09
C VAL A 48 21.63 -13.63 4.97
N PHE A 49 20.63 -14.50 4.95
CA PHE A 49 19.55 -14.46 3.95
C PHE A 49 18.76 -13.16 4.02
N ALA A 50 18.39 -12.70 5.23
CA ALA A 50 17.69 -11.44 5.44
C ALA A 50 18.54 -10.22 5.01
N ALA A 51 19.84 -10.24 5.31
CA ALA A 51 20.76 -9.18 4.90
C ALA A 51 20.91 -9.11 3.37
N VAL A 52 21.10 -10.25 2.70
CA VAL A 52 21.23 -10.33 1.24
C VAL A 52 19.94 -9.87 0.55
N ILE A 53 18.78 -10.35 0.99
CA ILE A 53 17.50 -9.89 0.43
C ILE A 53 17.28 -8.41 0.71
N GLY A 54 17.60 -7.93 1.91
CA GLY A 54 17.49 -6.52 2.26
C GLY A 54 18.31 -5.63 1.33
N VAL A 55 19.56 -6.00 1.05
CA VAL A 55 20.45 -5.26 0.14
C VAL A 55 19.96 -5.32 -1.31
N LEU A 56 19.57 -6.50 -1.80
CA LEU A 56 19.03 -6.64 -3.15
C LEU A 56 17.73 -5.86 -3.32
N SER A 57 16.91 -5.79 -2.26
CA SER A 57 15.65 -5.04 -2.25
C SER A 57 15.81 -3.53 -2.41
N ILE A 58 17.03 -2.99 -2.25
CA ILE A 58 17.35 -1.57 -2.51
C ILE A 58 17.41 -1.28 -4.01
N LYS A 59 17.92 -2.21 -4.83
CA LYS A 59 18.07 -2.02 -6.29
C LYS A 59 16.86 -2.49 -7.07
N GLN A 60 16.22 -3.57 -6.64
CA GLN A 60 14.95 -4.05 -7.17
C GLN A 60 14.10 -4.47 -5.99
N PRO A 61 12.87 -3.95 -5.80
CA PRO A 61 12.04 -4.35 -4.67
C PRO A 61 11.63 -5.82 -4.82
N ILE A 62 12.43 -6.72 -4.25
CA ILE A 62 12.17 -8.17 -4.21
C ILE A 62 11.15 -8.45 -3.11
N LEU A 63 11.24 -7.74 -1.98
CA LEU A 63 10.26 -7.75 -0.89
C LEU A 63 9.06 -6.85 -1.19
N THR A 64 8.34 -7.14 -2.28
CA THR A 64 7.03 -6.54 -2.51
C THR A 64 5.94 -7.35 -1.80
N ASP A 65 4.84 -6.69 -1.47
CA ASP A 65 3.66 -7.35 -0.90
C ASP A 65 3.19 -8.53 -1.76
N ARG A 66 3.30 -8.39 -3.09
CA ARG A 66 2.97 -9.45 -4.06
C ARG A 66 3.88 -10.66 -3.96
N ASN A 67 5.19 -10.46 -3.87
CA ASN A 67 6.15 -11.56 -3.76
C ASN A 67 6.08 -12.24 -2.39
N LEU A 68 5.82 -11.46 -1.33
CA LEU A 68 5.60 -12.00 0.02
C LEU A 68 4.34 -12.86 0.10
N LEU A 69 3.28 -12.51 -0.63
CA LEU A 69 2.08 -13.33 -0.72
C LEU A 69 2.35 -14.68 -1.39
N VAL A 70 3.15 -14.70 -2.46
CA VAL A 70 3.58 -15.94 -3.13
C VAL A 70 4.49 -16.78 -2.22
N ALA A 71 5.38 -16.13 -1.46
CA ALA A 71 6.30 -16.82 -0.54
C ALA A 71 5.65 -17.21 0.80
N ALA A 72 4.45 -16.72 1.12
CA ALA A 72 3.81 -16.92 2.42
C ALA A 72 3.65 -18.39 2.83
N PRO A 73 3.26 -19.34 1.95
CA PRO A 73 3.18 -20.76 2.32
C PRO A 73 4.54 -21.33 2.74
N ALA A 74 5.61 -21.01 1.99
CA ALA A 74 6.96 -21.47 2.29
C ALA A 74 7.48 -20.87 3.61
N ILE A 75 7.24 -19.57 3.84
CA ILE A 75 7.57 -18.91 5.11
C ILE A 75 6.82 -19.54 6.28
N TYR A 76 5.52 -19.84 6.11
CA TYR A 76 4.72 -20.51 7.13
C TYR A 76 5.29 -21.88 7.48
N PHE A 77 5.59 -22.72 6.48
CA PHE A 77 6.20 -24.04 6.73
C PHE A 77 7.55 -23.91 7.42
N LEU A 78 8.38 -22.96 7.00
CA LEU A 78 9.69 -22.75 7.61
C LEU A 78 9.56 -22.33 9.08
N VAL A 79 8.64 -21.41 9.39
CA VAL A 79 8.33 -21.00 10.76
C VAL A 79 7.83 -22.19 11.58
N VAL A 80 6.84 -22.95 11.09
CA VAL A 80 6.29 -24.12 11.80
C VAL A 80 7.34 -25.21 12.02
N THR A 81 8.14 -25.53 11.01
CA THR A 81 9.22 -26.52 11.10
C THR A 81 10.32 -26.04 12.04
N GLY A 82 10.70 -24.75 11.99
CA GLY A 82 11.64 -24.15 12.92
C GLY A 82 11.17 -24.24 14.36
N PHE A 83 9.93 -23.80 14.64
CA PHE A 83 9.37 -23.84 15.98
C PHE A 83 9.12 -25.26 16.51
N SER A 84 8.75 -26.21 15.66
CA SER A 84 8.51 -27.61 16.06
C SER A 84 9.77 -28.37 16.46
N ARG A 85 10.96 -27.90 16.04
CA ARG A 85 12.26 -28.42 16.49
C ARG A 85 12.60 -28.04 17.93
N PHE A 86 11.92 -27.03 18.50
CA PHE A 86 12.11 -26.63 19.89
C PHE A 86 11.12 -27.37 20.80
N THR A 87 11.64 -28.16 21.74
CA THR A 87 10.83 -28.91 22.72
C THR A 87 9.93 -28.02 23.56
N VAL A 88 10.34 -26.78 23.85
CA VAL A 88 9.59 -25.77 24.61
C VAL A 88 8.24 -25.41 23.97
N TYR A 89 8.19 -25.42 22.64
CA TYR A 89 7.00 -25.00 21.89
C TYR A 89 6.14 -26.19 21.45
N ARG A 90 6.51 -27.45 21.70
CA ARG A 90 5.72 -28.62 21.25
C ARG A 90 4.27 -28.61 21.77
N GLY A 91 3.35 -29.14 20.96
CA GLY A 91 1.94 -29.30 21.33
C GLY A 91 1.12 -28.00 21.32
N ASN A 92 0.30 -27.78 22.36
CA ASN A 92 -0.61 -26.62 22.41
C ASN A 92 0.11 -25.28 22.52
N ARG A 93 1.36 -25.24 23.01
CA ARG A 93 2.15 -24.01 23.11
C ARG A 93 2.50 -23.41 21.74
N LEU A 94 2.84 -24.25 20.75
CA LEU A 94 3.08 -23.80 19.37
C LEU A 94 1.82 -23.15 18.79
N LYS A 95 0.65 -23.77 19.01
CA LYS A 95 -0.63 -23.24 18.54
C LYS A 95 -0.87 -21.85 19.13
N THR A 96 -0.67 -21.66 20.43
CA THR A 96 -0.85 -20.36 21.10
C THR A 96 0.09 -19.29 20.54
N VAL A 97 1.37 -19.63 20.33
CA VAL A 97 2.35 -18.69 19.75
C VAL A 97 1.99 -18.29 18.33
N LEU A 98 1.61 -19.27 17.49
CA LEU A 98 1.19 -18.99 16.11
C LEU A 98 -0.07 -18.13 16.07
N ILE A 99 -1.08 -18.42 16.91
CA ILE A 99 -2.28 -17.59 17.03
C ILE A 99 -1.92 -16.17 17.48
N GLY A 100 -1.01 -16.01 18.45
CA GLY A 100 -0.54 -14.70 18.89
C GLY A 100 0.13 -13.91 17.78
N ILE A 101 1.03 -14.54 17.00
CA ILE A 101 1.67 -13.93 15.83
C ILE A 101 0.62 -13.51 14.80
N SER A 102 -0.37 -14.37 14.52
CA SER A 102 -1.46 -14.06 13.59
C SER A 102 -2.31 -12.88 14.05
N LEU A 103 -2.66 -12.80 15.34
CA LEU A 103 -3.45 -11.70 15.90
C LEU A 103 -2.69 -10.37 15.87
N ILE A 104 -1.41 -10.37 16.24
CA ILE A 104 -0.55 -9.18 16.16
C ILE A 104 -0.42 -8.74 14.70
N SER A 105 -0.15 -9.67 13.79
CA SER A 105 -0.05 -9.38 12.36
C SER A 105 -1.37 -8.80 11.82
N LEU A 106 -2.51 -9.37 12.21
CA LEU A 106 -3.85 -8.90 11.83
C LEU A 106 -4.14 -7.50 12.40
N TYR A 107 -3.80 -7.23 13.66
CA TYR A 107 -3.96 -5.92 14.28
C TYR A 107 -3.13 -4.83 13.56
N TYR A 108 -1.88 -5.15 13.22
CA TYR A 108 -1.05 -4.22 12.47
C TYR A 108 -1.56 -4.02 11.05
N TYR A 109 -1.96 -5.11 10.38
CA TYR A 109 -2.55 -5.07 9.06
C TYR A 109 -3.82 -4.22 9.07
N SER A 110 -4.79 -4.47 9.96
CA SER A 110 -6.04 -3.72 10.00
C SER A 110 -5.82 -2.22 10.23
N ARG A 111 -4.85 -1.85 11.08
CA ARG A 111 -4.48 -0.45 11.34
C ARG A 111 -3.83 0.26 10.13
N HIS A 112 -3.14 -0.47 9.26
CA HIS A 112 -2.40 0.11 8.13
C HIS A 112 -3.09 -0.09 6.79
N TYR A 113 -3.85 -1.17 6.63
CA TYR A 113 -4.60 -1.51 5.43
C TYR A 113 -5.77 -0.55 5.20
N TYR A 114 -6.40 -0.08 6.28
CA TYR A 114 -7.42 0.97 6.24
C TYR A 114 -6.85 2.37 6.54
N LYS A 115 -5.53 2.58 6.46
CA LYS A 115 -5.02 3.96 6.47
C LYS A 115 -5.74 4.76 5.37
N PRO A 116 -6.05 6.04 5.62
CA PRO A 116 -7.04 6.82 4.89
C PRO A 116 -6.70 7.16 3.43
N PHE A 117 -5.70 6.51 2.81
CA PHE A 117 -5.40 6.66 1.40
C PHE A 117 -6.32 5.80 0.51
N LYS A 118 -7.53 5.47 0.96
CA LYS A 118 -8.57 5.00 0.04
C LYS A 118 -9.09 6.23 -0.68
N GLU A 119 -8.40 6.58 -1.76
CA GLU A 119 -8.88 7.46 -2.81
C GLU A 119 -10.37 7.14 -3.06
N GLN A 120 -11.26 8.12 -2.81
CA GLN A 120 -12.71 7.97 -2.99
C GLN A 120 -13.09 7.97 -4.47
N TRP A 121 -12.55 7.03 -5.24
CA TRP A 121 -12.81 6.87 -6.67
C TRP A 121 -14.29 6.77 -6.99
N ARG A 122 -15.07 6.09 -6.14
CA ARG A 122 -16.51 5.91 -6.37
C ARG A 122 -17.27 7.23 -6.33
N GLU A 123 -17.12 8.01 -5.26
CA GLU A 123 -17.86 9.27 -5.07
C GLU A 123 -17.38 10.35 -6.04
N SER A 124 -16.06 10.50 -6.21
CA SER A 124 -15.48 11.45 -7.15
C SER A 124 -15.87 11.13 -8.60
N SER A 125 -15.82 9.85 -9.01
CA SER A 125 -16.24 9.44 -10.36
C SER A 125 -17.76 9.60 -10.54
N GLN A 126 -18.57 9.27 -9.54
CA GLN A 126 -20.02 9.50 -9.61
C GLN A 126 -20.35 10.99 -9.77
N PHE A 127 -19.65 11.86 -9.07
CA PHE A 127 -19.80 13.31 -9.26
C PHE A 127 -19.45 13.72 -10.69
N ILE A 128 -18.28 13.30 -11.20
CA ILE A 128 -17.86 13.59 -12.58
C ILE A 128 -18.91 13.07 -13.57
N ILE A 129 -19.35 11.82 -13.43
CA ILE A 129 -20.39 11.20 -14.27
C ILE A 129 -21.66 12.05 -14.25
N SER A 130 -22.15 12.45 -13.07
CA SER A 130 -23.36 13.27 -12.94
C SER A 130 -23.23 14.63 -13.63
N THR A 131 -22.04 15.21 -13.66
CA THR A 131 -21.77 16.51 -14.31
C THR A 131 -21.71 16.42 -15.83
N ILE A 132 -21.19 15.31 -16.36
CA ILE A 132 -20.94 15.16 -17.80
C ILE A 132 -22.04 14.40 -18.55
N LEU A 133 -22.94 13.70 -17.83
CA LEU A 133 -23.89 12.73 -18.41
C LEU A 133 -24.73 13.31 -19.54
N GLU A 134 -25.20 14.55 -19.40
CA GLU A 134 -26.08 15.19 -20.38
C GLU A 134 -25.34 15.61 -21.67
N SER A 135 -24.05 15.90 -21.60
CA SER A 135 -23.28 16.39 -22.75
C SER A 135 -21.81 15.96 -22.70
N PRO A 136 -21.51 14.64 -22.78
CA PRO A 136 -20.17 14.14 -22.56
C PRO A 136 -19.14 14.70 -23.56
N SER A 137 -19.54 14.94 -24.80
CA SER A 137 -18.67 15.45 -25.86
C SER A 137 -18.16 16.88 -25.64
N GLU A 138 -18.77 17.65 -24.74
CA GLU A 138 -18.31 19.01 -24.40
C GLU A 138 -17.16 19.02 -23.39
N TYR A 139 -16.92 17.89 -22.72
CA TYR A 139 -15.95 17.77 -21.63
C TYR A 139 -14.66 17.11 -22.10
N THR A 140 -13.56 17.75 -21.78
CA THR A 140 -12.24 17.10 -21.70
C THR A 140 -12.03 16.63 -20.27
N VAL A 141 -11.57 15.39 -20.07
CA VAL A 141 -11.39 14.80 -18.74
C VAL A 141 -9.96 14.33 -18.58
N TYR A 142 -9.29 14.77 -17.53
CA TYR A 142 -7.93 14.39 -17.18
C TYR A 142 -7.85 13.94 -15.72
N CYS A 143 -6.94 13.01 -15.43
CA CYS A 143 -6.62 12.56 -14.08
C CYS A 143 -5.16 12.87 -13.76
N SER A 144 -4.84 13.24 -12.52
CA SER A 144 -3.45 13.44 -12.10
C SER A 144 -2.64 12.13 -12.12
N SER A 145 -3.31 10.99 -11.93
CA SER A 145 -2.72 9.66 -12.11
C SER A 145 -3.81 8.61 -12.38
N HIS A 146 -3.41 7.37 -12.72
CA HIS A 146 -4.29 6.20 -12.81
C HIS A 146 -5.62 6.45 -13.58
N SER A 147 -5.56 7.08 -14.75
CA SER A 147 -6.76 7.44 -15.54
C SER A 147 -7.67 6.25 -15.88
N TYR A 148 -7.10 5.05 -15.97
CA TYR A 148 -7.82 3.79 -16.19
C TYR A 148 -8.93 3.52 -15.16
N ASN A 149 -8.78 3.99 -13.92
CA ASN A 149 -9.82 3.86 -12.89
C ASN A 149 -11.05 4.67 -13.25
N LEU A 150 -10.87 5.95 -13.64
CA LEU A 150 -11.99 6.78 -14.07
C LEU A 150 -12.61 6.26 -15.37
N GLU A 151 -11.78 5.79 -16.30
CA GLU A 151 -12.26 5.16 -17.54
C GLU A 151 -13.17 3.96 -17.26
N TYR A 152 -12.83 3.12 -16.28
CA TYR A 152 -13.67 2.02 -15.84
C TYR A 152 -15.06 2.51 -15.36
N PHE A 153 -15.12 3.55 -14.52
CA PHE A 153 -16.39 4.09 -14.06
C PHE A 153 -17.22 4.72 -15.19
N LEU A 154 -16.58 5.46 -16.10
CA LEU A 154 -17.24 6.07 -17.27
C LEU A 154 -17.85 5.00 -18.17
N LYS A 155 -17.09 3.94 -18.50
CA LYS A 155 -17.58 2.82 -19.31
C LYS A 155 -18.72 2.08 -18.62
N THR A 156 -18.62 1.86 -17.31
CA THR A 156 -19.69 1.22 -16.53
C THR A 156 -20.98 2.06 -16.54
N ALA A 157 -20.86 3.39 -16.62
CA ALA A 157 -21.99 4.30 -16.77
C ALA A 157 -22.46 4.49 -18.23
N GLY A 158 -21.89 3.77 -19.21
CA GLY A 158 -22.25 3.87 -20.62
C GLY A 158 -21.67 5.08 -21.36
N ILE A 159 -20.76 5.83 -20.73
CA ILE A 159 -20.11 7.01 -21.33
C ILE A 159 -18.85 6.55 -22.06
N THR A 160 -18.92 6.47 -23.40
CA THR A 160 -17.81 6.03 -24.26
C THR A 160 -17.21 7.14 -25.11
N ALA A 161 -17.87 8.30 -25.18
CA ALA A 161 -17.41 9.45 -25.97
C ALA A 161 -16.17 10.13 -25.38
N ILE A 162 -15.82 9.83 -24.14
CA ILE A 162 -14.68 10.41 -23.43
C ILE A 162 -13.70 9.30 -23.06
N SER A 163 -12.42 9.52 -23.35
CA SER A 163 -11.32 8.73 -22.81
C SER A 163 -10.48 9.63 -21.90
N PRO A 164 -10.45 9.39 -20.58
CA PRO A 164 -9.72 10.26 -19.67
C PRO A 164 -8.21 10.12 -19.85
N GLY A 165 -7.53 11.25 -20.04
CA GLY A 165 -6.07 11.32 -20.17
C GLY A 165 -5.36 11.52 -18.83
N ILE A 166 -4.03 11.57 -18.85
CA ILE A 166 -3.22 11.92 -17.69
C ILE A 166 -2.86 13.38 -17.79
N TYR A 167 -3.29 14.17 -16.80
CA TYR A 167 -3.02 15.60 -16.75
C TYR A 167 -1.53 15.89 -16.88
N SER A 168 -1.18 16.75 -17.83
CA SER A 168 0.11 17.42 -17.93
C SER A 168 -0.10 18.88 -18.31
N LYS A 169 0.93 19.70 -18.10
CA LYS A 169 0.93 21.11 -18.51
C LYS A 169 0.66 21.26 -20.01
N GLU A 170 1.26 20.40 -20.84
CA GLU A 170 1.09 20.42 -22.29
C GLU A 170 -0.34 20.07 -22.70
N GLU A 171 -1.00 19.14 -22.00
CA GLU A 171 -2.40 18.82 -22.23
C GLU A 171 -3.33 19.96 -21.81
N ALA A 172 -3.02 20.64 -20.70
CA ALA A 172 -3.73 21.82 -20.27
C ALA A 172 -3.59 22.97 -21.29
N GLU A 173 -2.39 23.22 -21.80
CA GLU A 173 -2.14 24.22 -22.85
C GLU A 173 -2.88 23.87 -24.15
N ARG A 174 -2.90 22.60 -24.55
CA ARG A 174 -3.71 22.13 -25.69
C ARG A 174 -5.19 22.43 -25.48
N PHE A 175 -5.73 22.13 -24.29
CA PHE A 175 -7.11 22.49 -23.96
C PHE A 175 -7.33 24.00 -24.09
N ILE A 176 -6.43 24.84 -23.57
CA ILE A 176 -6.55 26.31 -23.64
C ILE A 176 -6.57 26.78 -25.10
N SER A 177 -5.67 26.26 -25.93
CA SER A 177 -5.52 26.65 -27.34
C SER A 177 -6.66 26.20 -28.25
N ASP A 178 -7.35 25.10 -27.92
CA ASP A 178 -8.43 24.54 -28.76
C ASP A 178 -9.77 25.25 -28.50
N PRO A 179 -10.29 26.06 -29.44
CA PRO A 179 -11.54 26.80 -29.25
C PRO A 179 -12.78 25.89 -29.22
N LYS A 180 -12.68 24.64 -29.72
CA LYS A 180 -13.81 23.69 -29.71
C LYS A 180 -14.03 23.09 -28.32
N ARG A 181 -13.00 23.03 -27.49
CA ARG A 181 -13.08 22.52 -26.12
C ARG A 181 -13.51 23.63 -25.16
N LYS A 182 -14.66 23.45 -24.52
CA LYS A 182 -15.26 24.49 -23.65
C LYS A 182 -15.16 24.16 -22.16
N LYS A 183 -15.22 22.87 -21.81
CA LYS A 183 -15.25 22.41 -20.42
C LYS A 183 -14.13 21.39 -20.18
N LEU A 184 -13.45 21.52 -19.05
CA LEU A 184 -12.38 20.66 -18.60
C LEU A 184 -12.69 20.18 -17.18
N VAL A 185 -12.49 18.89 -16.93
CA VAL A 185 -12.52 18.27 -15.61
C VAL A 185 -11.16 17.66 -15.34
N VAL A 186 -10.53 18.04 -14.23
CA VAL A 186 -9.29 17.44 -13.74
C VAL A 186 -9.57 16.74 -12.41
N LEU A 187 -9.40 15.43 -12.37
CA LEU A 187 -9.47 14.63 -11.15
C LEU A 187 -8.06 14.49 -10.55
N GLU A 188 -7.82 15.19 -9.46
CA GLU A 188 -6.64 14.98 -8.62
C GLU A 188 -6.86 13.75 -7.74
N THR A 189 -6.10 12.70 -8.01
CA THR A 189 -6.23 11.40 -7.35
C THR A 189 -5.49 11.33 -6.03
N SER A 190 -4.52 12.21 -5.81
CA SER A 190 -3.90 12.43 -4.51
C SER A 190 -3.47 13.88 -4.42
N TRP A 191 -3.60 14.49 -3.24
CA TRP A 191 -3.25 15.89 -2.91
C TRP A 191 -1.77 16.26 -3.12
N LYS A 192 -1.01 15.44 -3.84
CA LYS A 192 0.42 15.56 -4.10
C LYS A 192 0.76 15.75 -5.58
N HIS A 193 -0.17 15.45 -6.48
CA HIS A 193 0.15 15.35 -7.91
C HIS A 193 -0.27 16.57 -8.72
N LEU A 194 -1.12 17.44 -8.18
CA LEU A 194 -1.60 18.61 -8.90
C LEU A 194 -1.15 19.89 -8.18
N ASP A 195 -0.22 20.62 -8.81
CA ASP A 195 0.24 21.91 -8.29
C ASP A 195 -0.87 22.96 -8.44
N SER A 196 -1.33 23.48 -7.31
CA SER A 196 -2.40 24.48 -7.28
C SER A 196 -1.95 25.83 -7.83
N ASP A 197 -0.67 26.17 -7.68
CA ASP A 197 -0.11 27.42 -8.18
C ASP A 197 0.04 27.36 -9.72
N GLU A 198 0.46 26.20 -10.25
CA GLU A 198 0.46 25.95 -11.69
C GLU A 198 -0.94 26.05 -12.29
N LEU A 199 -1.93 25.40 -11.67
CA LEU A 199 -3.33 25.50 -12.09
C LEU A 199 -3.84 26.94 -12.10
N ASN A 200 -3.52 27.72 -11.07
CA ASN A 200 -3.91 29.13 -10.97
C ASN A 200 -3.26 29.98 -12.07
N ALA A 201 -2.00 29.69 -12.42
CA ALA A 201 -1.29 30.37 -13.50
C ALA A 201 -1.86 30.03 -14.88
N LEU A 202 -2.20 28.76 -15.13
CA LEU A 202 -2.77 28.29 -16.40
C LEU A 202 -4.23 28.71 -16.60
N PHE A 203 -5.02 28.73 -15.53
CA PHE A 203 -6.46 28.99 -15.56
C PHE A 203 -6.86 30.19 -14.69
N PRO A 204 -6.48 31.42 -15.08
CA PRO A 204 -6.79 32.61 -14.30
C PRO A 204 -8.30 32.92 -14.34
N GLN A 205 -8.86 33.35 -13.20
CA GLN A 205 -10.30 33.58 -13.01
C GLN A 205 -10.90 34.65 -13.93
N ASN A 206 -10.08 35.52 -14.52
CA ASN A 206 -10.56 36.52 -15.47
C ASN A 206 -10.97 35.91 -16.83
N ARG A 207 -10.42 34.74 -17.20
CA ARG A 207 -10.68 34.06 -18.48
C ARG A 207 -11.42 32.74 -18.34
N PHE A 208 -11.40 32.15 -17.15
CA PHE A 208 -11.99 30.86 -16.87
C PHE A 208 -12.87 30.92 -15.62
N ASP A 209 -13.99 30.19 -15.64
CA ASP A 209 -14.75 29.87 -14.45
C ASP A 209 -14.21 28.55 -13.89
N ARG A 210 -13.83 28.54 -12.61
CA ARG A 210 -13.26 27.37 -11.93
C ARG A 210 -14.08 27.04 -10.68
N GLU A 211 -14.37 25.76 -10.52
CA GLU A 211 -15.02 25.20 -9.33
C GLU A 211 -14.25 23.96 -8.86
N ASP A 212 -13.85 23.96 -7.59
CA ASP A 212 -13.13 22.85 -6.97
C ASP A 212 -14.04 22.13 -5.99
N ARG A 213 -14.23 20.83 -6.18
CA ARG A 213 -14.98 19.97 -5.26
C ARG A 213 -14.04 18.98 -4.59
N LEU A 214 -14.01 19.01 -3.26
CA LEU A 214 -13.17 18.15 -2.45
C LEU A 214 -13.87 16.84 -2.12
N PHE A 215 -13.13 15.75 -2.23
CA PHE A 215 -13.49 14.41 -1.78
C PHE A 215 -12.40 13.90 -0.85
N TYR A 216 -12.66 12.84 -0.10
CA TYR A 216 -11.67 12.30 0.81
C TYR A 216 -10.45 11.79 0.04
N GLY A 217 -9.30 12.46 0.22
CA GLY A 217 -8.05 12.12 -0.48
C GLY A 217 -7.98 12.53 -1.95
N MET A 218 -9.02 13.17 -2.51
CA MET A 218 -9.09 13.54 -3.93
C MET A 218 -9.73 14.93 -4.12
N ARG A 219 -9.48 15.57 -5.26
CA ARG A 219 -10.10 16.85 -5.63
C ARG A 219 -10.54 16.80 -7.08
N VAL A 220 -11.75 17.28 -7.37
CA VAL A 220 -12.24 17.46 -8.75
C VAL A 220 -12.23 18.94 -9.05
N VAL A 221 -11.44 19.33 -10.04
CA VAL A 221 -11.33 20.71 -10.53
C VAL A 221 -12.11 20.79 -11.84
N MET A 222 -13.15 21.62 -11.87
CA MET A 222 -13.94 21.90 -13.07
C MET A 222 -13.57 23.27 -13.59
N ILE A 223 -13.26 23.36 -14.88
CA ILE A 223 -12.83 24.59 -15.56
C ILE A 223 -13.71 24.78 -16.79
N ARG A 224 -14.26 25.98 -16.94
CA ARG A 224 -15.04 26.40 -18.10
C ARG A 224 -14.42 27.65 -18.71
N LYS A 225 -14.32 27.69 -20.04
CA LYS A 225 -13.95 28.90 -20.77
C LYS A 225 -15.12 29.89 -20.76
N LYS A 226 -14.82 31.16 -20.44
CA LYS A 226 -15.78 32.27 -20.53
C LYS A 226 -16.08 32.62 -21.99
#